data_AF-A0AA92UWZ2-F1
#
_entry.id   AF-A0AA92UWZ2-F1
#
_cell.length_a   1.000
_cell.length_b   1.000
_cell.length_c   1.000
_cell.angle_alpha   90.00
_cell.angle_beta   90.00
_cell.angle_gamma   90.00
#
_symmetry.space_group_name_H-M   'P 1'
#
loop_
_entity.id
_entity.type
_entity.pdbx_description
1 polymer ?
#
loop_
_entity_poly.entity_id
_entity_poly.type
_entity_poly.pdbx_seq_one_letter_code
_entity_poly.pdbx_strand_id
1 'polypeptide(L)'
;MEIAINGMKAVGYFKDEDKFIKRGEYKETELDKRKREVDFLILGVGNRWEIRFNHPVSLKENRSIKKGECSDNVYFVTSNALEKLKKQYSYECDF
;
A
#
# COMPACT_ATOMS: atom_id res chain seq x y z
N MET A 1 -2.29 -29.10 19.28
CA MET A 1 -3.66 -29.56 19.61
C MET A 1 -4.18 -30.27 18.37
N GLU A 2 -4.50 -31.56 18.46
CA GLU A 2 -4.97 -32.36 17.32
C GLU A 2 -6.49 -32.49 17.36
N ILE A 3 -7.16 -32.18 16.25
CA ILE A 3 -8.59 -32.46 16.06
C ILE A 3 -8.69 -33.35 14.82
N ALA A 4 -9.21 -34.57 15.01
CA ALA A 4 -9.42 -35.51 13.92
C ALA A 4 -10.86 -35.39 13.41
N ILE A 5 -11.02 -35.11 12.11
CA ILE A 5 -12.31 -35.21 11.42
C ILE A 5 -12.07 -36.09 10.18
N ASN A 6 -12.78 -37.23 10.10
CA ASN A 6 -12.82 -38.14 8.96
C ASN A 6 -11.47 -38.40 8.24
N GLY A 7 -10.46 -38.87 8.98
CA GLY A 7 -9.26 -39.47 8.40
C GLY A 7 -8.19 -38.51 7.86
N MET A 8 -8.42 -37.19 7.85
CA MET A 8 -7.36 -36.20 7.61
C MET A 8 -6.83 -35.66 8.93
N LYS A 9 -5.55 -35.89 9.21
CA LYS A 9 -4.84 -35.31 10.37
C LYS A 9 -4.32 -33.93 10.01
N ALA A 10 -4.96 -32.89 10.56
CA ALA A 10 -4.41 -31.54 10.54
C ALA A 10 -3.52 -31.34 11.78
N VAL A 11 -2.21 -31.22 11.58
CA VAL A 11 -1.26 -30.90 12.64
C VAL A 11 -0.94 -29.40 12.57
N GLY A 12 -1.51 -28.63 13.49
CA GLY A 12 -1.17 -27.22 13.67
C GLY A 12 0.01 -27.07 14.63
N TYR A 13 1.09 -26.43 14.19
CA TYR A 13 2.20 -25.99 15.03
C TYR A 13 2.04 -24.49 15.33
N PHE A 14 2.12 -24.11 16.61
CA PHE A 14 2.22 -22.71 16.98
C PHE A 14 3.62 -22.22 16.63
N LYS A 15 3.70 -21.23 15.72
CA LYS A 15 4.96 -20.59 15.35
C LYS A 15 5.24 -19.50 16.40
N ASP A 16 6.34 -19.65 17.14
CA ASP A 16 6.94 -18.73 18.13
C ASP A 16 5.99 -17.67 18.73
N GLU A 17 5.48 -17.94 19.94
CA GLU A 17 4.58 -17.05 20.68
C GLU A 17 5.17 -15.64 20.90
N ASP A 18 6.51 -15.50 20.97
CA ASP A 18 7.20 -14.21 21.14
C ASP A 18 7.11 -13.27 19.94
N LYS A 19 6.75 -13.78 18.76
CA LYS A 19 6.51 -12.96 17.56
C LYS A 19 5.04 -12.57 17.41
N PHE A 20 4.16 -13.07 18.29
CA PHE A 20 2.74 -12.78 18.22
C PHE A 20 2.47 -11.41 18.84
N ILE A 21 2.06 -10.46 18.00
CA ILE A 21 1.66 -9.13 18.47
C ILE A 21 0.39 -9.31 19.30
N LYS A 22 0.40 -8.84 20.55
CA LYS A 22 -0.78 -8.91 21.41
C LYS A 22 -1.94 -8.19 20.72
N ARG A 23 -3.11 -8.82 20.74
CA ARG A 23 -4.33 -8.27 20.13
C ARG A 23 -4.59 -6.87 20.71
N GLY A 24 -4.52 -5.84 19.87
CA GLY A 24 -4.72 -4.44 20.25
C GLY A 24 -3.46 -3.57 20.25
N GLU A 25 -2.27 -4.16 20.14
CA GLU A 25 -1.03 -3.39 19.96
C GLU A 25 -0.71 -3.27 18.46
N TYR A 26 -0.58 -2.05 17.95
CA TYR A 26 -0.01 -1.83 16.62
C TYR A 26 1.51 -1.87 16.73
N LYS A 27 2.14 -2.77 15.98
CA LYS A 27 3.59 -2.81 15.80
C LYS A 27 3.91 -2.50 14.35
N GLU A 28 4.71 -1.46 14.15
CA GLU A 28 5.14 -1.06 12.81
C GLU A 28 5.84 -2.22 12.10
N THR A 29 5.34 -2.57 10.92
CA THR A 29 5.86 -3.66 10.11
C THR A 29 6.93 -3.16 9.14
N GLU A 30 7.70 -4.07 8.56
CA GLU A 30 8.62 -3.72 7.47
C GLU A 30 7.90 -3.10 6.27
N LEU A 31 6.64 -3.49 6.05
CA LEU A 31 5.80 -2.94 4.98
C LEU A 31 5.43 -1.47 5.25
N ASP A 32 5.16 -1.12 6.52
CA ASP A 32 4.90 0.28 6.90
C ASP A 32 6.13 1.16 6.67
N LYS A 33 7.32 0.64 6.97
CA LYS A 33 8.59 1.33 6.69
C LYS A 33 8.78 1.56 5.20
N ARG A 34 8.61 0.50 4.38
CA ARG A 34 8.70 0.60 2.92
C ARG A 34 7.72 1.62 2.34
N LYS A 35 6.48 1.65 2.83
CA LYS A 35 5.45 2.62 2.40
C LYS A 35 5.82 4.08 2.71
N ARG A 36 6.61 4.34 3.76
CA ARG A 36 7.13 5.69 4.06
C ARG A 36 8.33 6.08 3.22
N GLU A 37 9.14 5.11 2.81
CA GLU A 37 10.38 5.34 2.07
C GLU A 37 10.18 5.59 0.57
N VAL A 38 9.08 5.11 -0.02
CA VAL A 38 8.77 5.35 -1.44
C VAL A 38 8.38 6.82 -1.70
N ASP A 39 8.53 7.26 -2.95
CA ASP A 39 8.18 8.61 -3.35
C ASP A 39 6.66 8.85 -3.35
N PHE A 40 5.89 7.87 -3.83
CA PHE A 40 4.43 7.97 -3.82
C PHE A 40 3.73 6.63 -3.57
N LEU A 41 2.51 6.74 -3.06
CA LEU A 41 1.61 5.63 -2.80
C LEU A 41 0.45 5.65 -3.78
N ILE A 42 0.04 4.48 -4.27
CA ILE A 42 -1.19 4.27 -5.01
C ILE A 42 -2.28 3.95 -3.98
N LEU A 43 -3.24 4.87 -3.84
CA LEU A 43 -4.30 4.78 -2.83
C LEU A 43 -5.53 4.02 -3.34
N GLY A 44 -5.80 4.07 -4.65
CA GLY A 44 -6.97 3.42 -5.20
C GLY A 44 -7.11 3.52 -6.71
N VAL A 45 -8.10 2.77 -7.22
CA VAL A 45 -8.45 2.67 -8.63
C VAL A 45 -9.92 3.02 -8.82
N GLY A 46 -10.18 4.07 -9.59
CA GLY A 46 -11.51 4.38 -10.12
C GLY A 46 -11.44 4.63 -11.62
N ASN A 47 -12.10 5.69 -12.11
CA ASN A 47 -11.89 6.18 -13.48
C ASN A 47 -10.44 6.68 -13.71
N ARG A 48 -9.77 7.08 -12.64
CA ARG A 48 -8.36 7.45 -12.60
C ARG A 48 -7.72 6.79 -11.37
N TRP A 49 -6.40 6.63 -11.44
CA TRP A 49 -5.60 6.17 -10.31
C TRP A 49 -5.40 7.33 -9.34
N GLU A 50 -5.67 7.09 -8.08
CA GLU A 50 -5.39 8.03 -7.02
C GLU A 50 -4.00 7.74 -6.46
N ILE A 51 -3.12 8.74 -6.51
CA ILE A 51 -1.76 8.65 -5.98
C ILE A 51 -1.50 9.76 -4.98
N ARG A 52 -0.68 9.49 -3.97
CA ARG A 52 -0.23 10.48 -2.97
C ARG A 52 1.28 10.46 -2.85
N PHE A 53 1.92 11.60 -3.02
CA PHE A 53 3.36 11.73 -2.74
C PHE A 53 3.62 11.84 -1.24
N ASN A 54 4.64 11.13 -0.77
CA ASN A 54 5.08 11.19 0.62
C ASN A 54 5.87 12.47 0.92
N HIS A 55 6.36 13.15 -0.11
CA HIS A 55 7.04 14.44 -0.03
C HIS A 55 6.35 15.47 -0.95
N PRO A 56 6.60 16.78 -0.75
CA PRO A 56 5.97 17.82 -1.57
C PRO A 56 6.45 17.74 -3.02
N VAL A 57 5.56 17.37 -3.94
CA VAL A 57 5.81 17.32 -5.38
C VAL A 57 4.75 18.13 -6.09
N SER A 58 5.16 18.99 -7.02
CA SER A 58 4.24 19.75 -7.87
C SER A 58 4.23 19.17 -9.28
N LEU A 59 3.25 18.31 -9.58
CA LEU A 59 3.03 17.84 -10.95
C LEU A 59 2.25 18.88 -11.77
N LYS A 60 2.68 19.10 -13.01
CA LYS A 60 1.98 19.97 -13.95
C LYS A 60 0.63 19.37 -14.34
N GLU A 61 -0.45 20.07 -13.99
CA GLU A 61 -1.81 19.67 -14.37
C GLU A 61 -2.02 19.63 -15.88
N ASN A 62 -2.71 18.58 -16.33
CA ASN A 62 -3.09 18.38 -17.72
C ASN A 62 -4.26 17.37 -17.83
N ARG A 63 -4.67 17.02 -19.05
CA ARG A 63 -5.77 16.05 -19.26
C ARG A 63 -5.58 14.70 -18.53
N SER A 64 -4.33 14.28 -18.34
CA SER A 64 -3.93 12.99 -17.77
C SER A 64 -3.59 13.05 -16.27
N ILE A 65 -3.34 14.24 -15.71
CA ILE A 65 -2.97 14.45 -14.31
C ILE A 65 -3.83 15.60 -13.77
N LYS A 66 -4.69 15.31 -12.80
CA LYS A 66 -5.46 16.32 -12.06
C LYS A 66 -5.01 16.34 -10.61
N LYS A 67 -4.85 17.52 -10.02
CA LYS A 67 -4.59 17.65 -8.59
C LYS A 67 -5.88 17.40 -7.80
N GLY A 68 -5.77 16.76 -6.64
CA GLY A 68 -6.88 16.62 -5.71
C GLY A 68 -7.14 17.94 -4.98
N GLU A 69 -8.42 18.24 -4.74
CA GLU A 69 -8.82 19.49 -4.07
C GLU A 69 -8.56 19.47 -2.56
N CYS A 70 -8.63 18.28 -1.95
CA CYS A 70 -8.56 18.13 -0.49
C CYS A 70 -7.13 17.99 0.06
N SER A 71 -6.12 17.77 -0.78
CA SER A 71 -4.75 17.49 -0.33
C SER A 71 -3.72 17.85 -1.38
N ASP A 72 -2.71 18.63 -0.99
CA ASP A 72 -1.72 19.18 -1.91
C ASP A 72 -0.85 18.14 -2.62
N ASN A 73 -0.72 16.95 -2.02
CA ASN A 73 0.13 15.88 -2.55
C ASN A 73 -0.66 14.75 -3.22
N VAL A 74 -1.98 14.91 -3.39
CA VAL A 74 -2.84 13.89 -4.01
C VAL A 74 -3.12 14.25 -5.47
N TYR A 75 -3.00 13.26 -6.35
CA TYR A 75 -3.22 13.40 -7.78
C TYR A 75 -4.05 12.26 -8.35
N PHE A 76 -4.93 12.59 -9.30
CA PHE A 76 -5.70 11.66 -10.10
C PHE A 76 -5.09 11.53 -11.49
N VAL A 77 -4.51 10.36 -11.77
CA VAL A 77 -3.73 10.10 -12.98
C VAL A 77 -4.35 9.02 -13.85
N THR A 78 -4.23 9.15 -15.17
CA THR A 78 -4.60 8.07 -16.11
C THR A 78 -3.56 6.96 -16.07
N SER A 79 -3.91 5.74 -16.49
CA SER A 79 -2.98 4.60 -16.51
C SER A 79 -1.68 4.90 -17.27
N ASN A 80 -1.76 5.58 -18.41
CA ASN A 80 -0.58 5.97 -19.19
C ASN A 80 0.33 6.97 -18.46
N ALA A 81 -0.24 7.87 -17.66
CA ALA A 81 0.54 8.80 -16.85
C ALA A 81 1.16 8.07 -15.65
N LEU A 82 0.42 7.17 -15.01
CA LEU A 82 0.92 6.34 -13.92
C LEU A 82 2.13 5.51 -14.36
N GLU A 83 2.06 4.84 -15.50
CA GLU A 83 3.18 4.03 -16.02
C GLU A 83 4.44 4.87 -16.32
N LYS A 84 4.28 6.16 -16.62
CA LYS A 84 5.42 7.09 -16.75
C LYS A 84 5.97 7.48 -15.38
N LEU A 85 5.11 7.74 -14.41
CA LEU A 85 5.51 8.09 -13.05
C LEU A 85 6.24 6.94 -12.35
N LYS A 86 5.77 5.70 -12.51
CA LYS A 86 6.44 4.49 -11.98
C LYS A 86 7.87 4.29 -12.50
N LYS A 87 8.22 4.88 -13.65
CA LYS A 87 9.58 4.83 -14.20
C LYS A 87 10.49 5.92 -13.63
N GLN A 88 9.92 6.97 -13.07
CA GLN A 88 10.64 8.14 -12.57
C GLN A 88 10.76 8.15 -11.05
N TYR A 89 9.82 7.50 -10.37
CA TYR A 89 9.67 7.54 -8.93
C TYR A 89 9.48 6.12 -8.38
N SER A 90 9.99 5.89 -7.18
CA SER A 90 9.68 4.71 -6.40
C SER A 90 8.23 4.77 -5.92
N TYR A 91 7.55 3.63 -5.91
CA TYR A 91 6.13 3.59 -5.56
C TYR A 91 5.77 2.35 -4.76
N GLU A 92 4.68 2.44 -4.00
CA GLU A 92 3.99 1.28 -3.47
C GLU A 92 2.46 1.39 -3.51
N CYS A 93 1.78 0.26 -3.36
CA CYS A 93 0.32 0.21 -3.17
C CYS A 93 -0.07 0.27 -1.69
N ASP A 94 -1.13 1.02 -1.37
CA ASP A 94 -1.62 1.17 0.01
C ASP A 94 -2.89 0.34 0.33
N PHE A 95 -3.41 -0.42 -0.63
CA PHE A 95 -4.62 -1.25 -0.52
C PHE A 95 -4.32 -2.74 -0.43
#